data_AF-A0A955KNQ1-F1
#
_entry.id   AF-A0A955KNQ1-F1
#
_cell.length_a   1.000
_cell.length_b   1.000
_cell.length_c   1.000
_cell.angle_alpha   90.00
_cell.angle_beta   90.00
_cell.angle_gamma   90.00
#
_symmetry.space_group_name_H-M   'P 1'
#
loop_
_entity.id
_entity.type
_entity.pdbx_description
1 polymer ?
#
loop_
_entity_poly.entity_id
_entity_poly.type
_entity_poly.pdbx_seq_one_letter_code
_entity_poly.pdbx_strand_id
1 'polypeptide(L)'
;SGGSYEIDITSGTGANGDAGHTRVAILDNVDVTAQVDTTFDFVVSGVNTIGASVNGTSTSATSSATEIPFGTLSAGVVETIAQRLNVTTNAIGGFVVTVEQDQNLLSSTGADIDGFIDGAYTNTPAAWQAPGNNISDEDTWGHWGLTSEDSDLNTDEFGSDLWVAASTTPREIFSHDGPSDGTT
;
A
#
# COMPACT_ATOMS: atom_id res chain seq x y z
N SER A 1 -32.18 33.56 10.25
CA SER A 1 -32.05 35.02 10.47
C SER A 1 -32.29 35.30 11.93
N GLY A 2 -31.24 35.70 12.65
CA GLY A 2 -31.29 35.91 14.08
C GLY A 2 -32.31 36.96 14.52
N GLY A 3 -33.22 36.59 15.43
CA GLY A 3 -34.17 37.52 16.05
C GLY A 3 -33.47 38.49 17.01
N SER A 4 -33.94 39.74 17.05
CA SER A 4 -33.54 40.72 18.06
C SER A 4 -34.63 40.83 19.12
N TYR A 5 -34.24 40.69 20.38
CA TYR A 5 -35.11 40.77 21.54
C TYR A 5 -34.75 42.01 22.34
N GLU A 6 -35.75 42.78 22.72
CA GLU A 6 -35.61 43.95 23.58
C GLU A 6 -35.90 43.56 25.03
N ILE A 7 -35.05 44.03 25.94
CA ILE A 7 -35.14 43.80 27.37
C ILE A 7 -35.28 45.16 28.03
N ASP A 8 -36.42 45.36 28.68
CA ASP A 8 -36.70 46.54 29.49
C ASP A 8 -36.17 46.32 30.91
N ILE A 9 -35.37 47.26 31.38
CA ILE A 9 -34.82 47.26 32.74
C ILE A 9 -35.42 48.43 33.49
N THR A 10 -36.09 48.17 34.60
CA THR A 10 -36.61 49.19 35.52
C THR A 10 -36.04 48.97 36.91
N SER A 11 -35.50 50.03 37.53
CA SER A 11 -35.03 49.99 38.92
C SER A 11 -35.79 51.01 39.78
N GLY A 12 -36.26 50.59 40.97
CA GLY A 12 -37.07 51.41 41.88
C GLY A 12 -38.58 51.36 41.58
N THR A 13 -39.42 51.74 42.56
CA THR A 13 -40.88 51.77 42.43
C THR A 13 -41.40 53.21 42.45
N GLY A 14 -42.27 53.56 41.50
CA GLY A 14 -42.91 54.89 41.42
C GLY A 14 -42.18 55.88 40.50
N ALA A 15 -42.53 57.16 40.60
CA ALA A 15 -42.11 58.22 39.66
C ALA A 15 -40.61 58.58 39.66
N ASN A 16 -39.80 57.94 40.52
CA ASN A 16 -38.36 58.17 40.63
C ASN A 16 -37.53 56.93 40.22
N GLY A 17 -38.15 55.96 39.55
CA GLY A 17 -37.44 54.78 39.05
C GLY A 17 -36.71 55.08 37.75
N ASP A 18 -35.49 54.55 37.62
CA ASP A 18 -34.72 54.62 36.37
C ASP A 18 -35.16 53.48 35.44
N ALA A 19 -35.34 53.80 34.16
CA ALA A 19 -35.64 52.82 33.11
C ALA A 19 -34.60 52.89 32.00
N GLY A 20 -34.29 51.74 31.42
CA GLY A 20 -33.40 51.63 30.26
C GLY A 20 -33.77 50.44 29.39
N HIS A 21 -33.48 50.55 28.10
CA HIS A 21 -33.71 49.49 27.12
C HIS A 21 -32.36 48.92 26.71
N THR A 22 -32.24 47.59 26.67
CA THR A 22 -31.12 46.91 26.03
C THR A 22 -31.63 45.90 25.02
N ARG A 23 -30.86 45.62 23.97
CA ARG A 23 -31.26 44.69 22.92
C ARG A 23 -30.21 43.59 22.79
N VAL A 24 -30.67 42.36 22.72
CA VAL A 24 -29.84 41.20 22.43
C VAL A 24 -30.27 40.67 21.07
N ALA A 25 -29.29 40.43 20.19
CA ALA A 25 -29.51 39.71 18.94
C ALA A 25 -28.93 38.31 19.09
N ILE A 26 -29.75 37.28 18.87
CA ILE A 26 -29.28 35.89 18.80
C ILE A 26 -29.09 35.59 17.33
N LEU A 27 -27.84 35.48 16.87
CA LEU A 27 -27.54 35.10 15.49
C LEU A 27 -27.60 33.57 15.36
N ASP A 28 -28.26 33.08 14.30
CA ASP A 28 -28.30 31.65 13.99
C ASP A 28 -26.89 31.14 13.65
N ASN A 29 -26.63 29.90 14.07
CA ASN A 29 -25.36 29.22 13.89
C ASN A 29 -24.95 29.12 12.40
N VAL A 30 -23.65 29.22 12.15
CA VAL A 30 -23.05 29.01 10.84
C VAL A 30 -22.69 27.53 10.71
N ASP A 31 -23.31 26.85 9.75
CA ASP A 31 -22.85 25.53 9.33
C ASP A 31 -21.60 25.69 8.47
N VAL A 32 -20.46 25.34 9.07
CA VAL A 32 -19.18 25.26 8.37
C VAL A 32 -19.04 23.84 7.84
N THR A 33 -19.06 23.69 6.52
CA THR A 33 -18.67 22.46 5.85
C THR A 33 -17.32 22.66 5.18
N ALA A 34 -16.43 21.70 5.34
CA ALA A 34 -15.16 21.64 4.63
C ALA A 34 -15.08 20.30 3.91
N GLN A 35 -14.79 20.35 2.62
CA GLN A 35 -14.40 19.17 1.86
C GLN A 35 -12.88 19.15 1.81
N VAL A 36 -12.30 18.05 2.29
CA VAL A 36 -10.87 17.80 2.11
C VAL A 36 -10.75 16.83 0.95
N ASP A 37 -9.98 17.23 -0.07
CA ASP A 37 -9.73 16.38 -1.22
C ASP A 37 -8.93 15.14 -0.80
N THR A 38 -9.24 14.02 -1.44
CA THR A 38 -8.48 12.78 -1.24
C THR A 38 -7.13 12.88 -1.93
N THR A 39 -6.06 12.60 -1.21
CA THR A 39 -4.69 12.54 -1.73
C THR A 39 -4.24 11.09 -1.80
N PHE A 40 -3.48 10.75 -2.84
CA PHE A 40 -2.84 9.46 -2.99
C PHE A 40 -1.43 9.69 -3.53
N ASP A 41 -0.44 9.45 -2.67
CA ASP A 41 0.97 9.51 -3.03
C ASP A 41 1.58 8.11 -2.88
N PHE A 42 2.18 7.60 -3.95
CA PHE A 42 2.77 6.27 -3.99
C PHE A 42 4.24 6.37 -4.38
N VAL A 43 5.11 5.85 -3.51
CA VAL A 43 6.55 5.91 -3.67
C VAL A 43 7.12 4.49 -3.68
N VAL A 44 7.92 4.21 -4.70
CA VAL A 44 8.76 3.00 -4.76
C VAL A 44 10.19 3.40 -4.43
N SER A 45 10.81 2.70 -3.49
CA SER A 45 12.20 2.90 -3.09
C SER A 45 13.01 1.61 -3.25
N GLY A 46 14.28 1.73 -3.60
CA GLY A 46 15.19 0.60 -3.60
C GLY A 46 15.54 0.13 -2.19
N VAL A 47 15.86 -1.16 -2.05
CA VAL A 47 16.49 -1.72 -0.85
C VAL A 47 18.00 -1.67 -1.04
N ASN A 48 18.66 -0.74 -0.34
CA ASN A 48 20.09 -0.45 -0.52
C ASN A 48 21.01 -1.29 0.39
N THR A 49 20.53 -2.41 0.91
CA THR A 49 21.28 -3.27 1.82
C THR A 49 21.11 -4.73 1.40
N ILE A 50 22.25 -5.39 1.19
CA ILE A 50 22.33 -6.84 0.98
C ILE A 50 22.13 -7.52 2.33
N GLY A 51 21.35 -8.60 2.35
CA GLY A 51 21.00 -9.34 3.57
C GLY A 51 19.87 -8.70 4.36
N ALA A 52 19.12 -7.75 3.78
CA ALA A 52 17.92 -7.22 4.40
C ALA A 52 16.86 -8.33 4.49
N SER A 53 16.21 -8.48 5.64
CA SER A 53 15.12 -9.42 5.83
C SER A 53 13.91 -8.96 5.02
N VAL A 54 13.30 -9.86 4.25
CA VAL A 54 12.09 -9.64 3.45
C VAL A 54 11.28 -10.93 3.48
N ASN A 55 10.05 -10.87 4.00
CA ASN A 55 9.14 -12.02 4.16
C ASN A 55 9.80 -13.37 4.53
N GLY A 56 10.63 -13.41 5.58
CA GLY A 56 11.27 -14.66 6.02
C GLY A 56 12.50 -15.11 5.22
N THR A 57 12.89 -14.39 4.16
CA THR A 57 14.14 -14.57 3.41
C THR A 57 15.03 -13.33 3.51
N SER A 58 16.21 -13.35 2.87
CA SER A 58 17.13 -12.21 2.84
C SER A 58 17.53 -11.81 1.42
N THR A 59 17.70 -10.51 1.20
CA THR A 59 18.11 -9.99 -0.11
C THR A 59 19.55 -10.39 -0.45
N SER A 60 19.80 -10.77 -1.70
CA SER A 60 21.13 -11.10 -2.23
C SER A 60 21.79 -9.93 -2.96
N ALA A 61 21.00 -8.94 -3.41
CA ALA A 61 21.48 -7.72 -4.06
C ALA A 61 20.66 -6.49 -3.67
N THR A 62 21.15 -5.31 -4.06
CA THR A 62 20.45 -4.03 -3.90
C THR A 62 19.58 -3.70 -5.11
N SER A 63 18.54 -2.90 -4.92
CA SER A 63 17.67 -2.38 -5.99
C SER A 63 17.61 -0.85 -6.00
N SER A 64 16.96 -0.29 -7.02
CA SER A 64 16.57 1.12 -7.06
C SER A 64 15.05 1.26 -7.15
N ALA A 65 14.54 2.50 -7.21
CA ALA A 65 13.12 2.76 -7.42
C ALA A 65 12.59 2.22 -8.77
N THR A 66 13.47 2.05 -9.77
CA THR A 66 13.06 1.71 -11.14
C THR A 66 13.79 0.49 -11.71
N GLU A 67 14.58 -0.21 -10.90
CA GLU A 67 15.41 -1.32 -11.36
C GLU A 67 15.58 -2.40 -10.28
N ILE A 68 15.34 -3.66 -10.67
CA ILE A 68 15.65 -4.87 -9.93
C ILE A 68 16.75 -5.61 -10.71
N PRO A 69 18.04 -5.43 -10.35
CA PRO A 69 19.15 -5.84 -11.19
C PRO A 69 19.56 -7.30 -10.96
N PHE A 70 18.77 -8.27 -11.45
CA PHE A 70 19.08 -9.70 -11.34
C PHE A 70 20.44 -10.08 -11.97
N GLY A 71 20.88 -9.35 -13.00
CA GLY A 71 22.21 -9.52 -13.58
C GLY A 71 22.47 -10.92 -14.15
N THR A 72 23.59 -11.55 -13.78
CA THR A 72 23.93 -12.92 -14.18
C THR A 72 23.69 -13.86 -13.01
N LEU A 73 22.73 -14.79 -13.20
CA LEU A 73 22.37 -15.77 -12.19
C LEU A 73 23.35 -16.95 -12.20
N SER A 74 23.66 -17.47 -11.01
CA SER A 74 24.42 -18.71 -10.86
C SER A 74 23.45 -19.88 -10.68
N ALA A 75 23.63 -20.95 -11.45
CA ALA A 75 22.76 -22.13 -11.37
C ALA A 75 22.72 -22.72 -9.94
N GLY A 76 21.52 -23.00 -9.44
CA GLY A 76 21.30 -23.54 -8.10
C GLY A 76 21.48 -22.53 -6.96
N VAL A 77 21.69 -21.25 -7.26
CA VAL A 77 21.75 -20.16 -6.28
C VAL A 77 20.48 -19.32 -6.42
N VAL A 78 19.77 -19.13 -5.30
CA VAL A 78 18.58 -18.26 -5.24
C VAL A 78 19.03 -16.81 -5.14
N GLU A 79 18.47 -15.96 -5.99
CA GLU A 79 18.65 -14.51 -5.95
C GLU A 79 17.34 -13.86 -5.50
N THR A 80 17.39 -13.10 -4.41
CA THR A 80 16.24 -12.38 -3.86
C THR A 80 16.54 -10.89 -3.86
N ILE A 81 15.69 -10.12 -4.51
CA ILE A 81 15.82 -8.66 -4.57
C ILE A 81 14.46 -8.06 -4.25
N ALA A 82 14.44 -6.99 -3.47
CA ALA A 82 13.20 -6.36 -3.02
C ALA A 82 13.18 -4.87 -3.34
N GLN A 83 11.98 -4.31 -3.48
CA GLN A 83 11.71 -2.88 -3.45
C GLN A 83 10.80 -2.59 -2.27
N ARG A 84 10.84 -1.36 -1.77
CA ARG A 84 9.92 -0.87 -0.74
C ARG A 84 8.83 -0.04 -1.38
N LEU A 85 7.60 -0.33 -0.98
CA LEU A 85 6.40 0.34 -1.41
C LEU A 85 5.89 1.17 -0.23
N ASN A 86 5.58 2.45 -0.46
CA ASN A 86 5.01 3.33 0.56
C ASN A 86 3.85 4.12 -0.06
N VAL A 87 2.69 4.12 0.60
CA VAL A 87 1.53 4.89 0.18
C VAL A 87 1.16 5.88 1.28
N THR A 88 1.01 7.16 0.96
CA THR A 88 0.43 8.16 1.87
C THR A 88 -0.92 8.59 1.32
N THR A 89 -1.99 8.39 2.09
CA THR A 89 -3.35 8.73 1.68
C THR A 89 -4.24 9.11 2.85
N ASN A 90 -5.15 10.06 2.64
CA ASN A 90 -6.25 10.37 3.56
C ASN A 90 -7.59 9.69 3.13
N ALA A 91 -7.55 8.80 2.13
CA ALA A 91 -8.72 8.11 1.64
C ALA A 91 -9.27 7.14 2.70
N ILE A 92 -10.56 7.26 3.02
CA ILE A 92 -11.21 6.40 4.02
C ILE A 92 -11.29 4.92 3.61
N GLY A 93 -11.25 4.65 2.30
CA GLY A 93 -11.23 3.28 1.76
C GLY A 93 -9.82 2.73 1.52
N GLY A 94 -8.79 3.47 1.93
CA GLY A 94 -7.38 3.08 1.78
C GLY A 94 -6.94 2.86 0.34
N PHE A 95 -6.18 1.78 0.12
CA PHE A 95 -5.53 1.53 -1.16
C PHE A 95 -5.29 0.05 -1.45
N VAL A 96 -5.06 -0.23 -2.73
CA VAL A 96 -4.63 -1.52 -3.26
C VAL A 96 -3.54 -1.27 -4.29
N VAL A 97 -2.39 -1.92 -4.13
CA VAL A 97 -1.28 -1.94 -5.07
C VAL A 97 -1.16 -3.33 -5.65
N THR A 98 -1.08 -3.38 -6.99
CA THR A 98 -0.91 -4.61 -7.75
C THR A 98 0.39 -4.56 -8.54
N VAL A 99 0.94 -5.73 -8.82
CA VAL A 99 2.07 -5.94 -9.71
C VAL A 99 1.67 -6.89 -10.82
N GLU A 100 2.17 -6.63 -12.01
CA GLU A 100 2.07 -7.51 -13.17
C GLU A 100 3.40 -7.52 -13.90
N GLN A 101 3.63 -8.56 -14.68
CA GLN A 101 4.77 -8.67 -15.57
C GLN A 101 4.30 -8.69 -17.03
N ASP A 102 5.08 -8.10 -17.92
CA ASP A 102 4.79 -8.14 -19.36
C ASP A 102 5.17 -9.51 -19.97
N GLN A 103 6.22 -10.14 -19.43
CA GLN A 103 6.81 -11.38 -19.92
C GLN A 103 7.78 -11.98 -18.89
N ASN A 104 8.04 -13.29 -19.02
CA ASN A 104 9.06 -13.99 -18.25
C ASN A 104 10.46 -13.35 -18.40
N LEU A 105 11.33 -13.62 -17.44
CA LEU A 105 12.72 -13.16 -17.45
C LEU A 105 13.48 -13.88 -18.57
N LEU A 106 13.89 -13.13 -19.60
CA LEU A 106 14.62 -13.69 -20.74
C LEU A 106 16.13 -13.59 -20.55
N SER A 107 16.82 -14.66 -20.89
CA SER A 107 18.26 -14.66 -21.18
C SER A 107 18.56 -13.91 -22.48
N SER A 108 19.82 -13.54 -22.67
CA SER A 108 20.31 -12.94 -23.92
C SER A 108 20.21 -13.87 -25.15
N THR A 109 20.02 -15.18 -24.93
CA THR A 109 19.85 -16.19 -25.98
C THR A 109 18.38 -16.56 -26.24
N GLY A 110 17.43 -15.98 -25.50
CA GLY A 110 16.00 -16.17 -25.69
C GLY A 110 15.38 -17.35 -24.94
N ALA A 111 16.14 -18.07 -24.11
CA ALA A 111 15.57 -18.94 -23.07
C ALA A 111 15.07 -18.09 -21.92
N ASP A 112 14.06 -18.56 -21.19
CA ASP A 112 13.44 -17.83 -20.10
C ASP A 112 13.54 -18.54 -18.74
N ILE A 113 13.04 -17.87 -17.72
CA ILE A 113 12.83 -18.42 -16.38
C ILE A 113 11.33 -18.39 -16.16
N ASP A 114 10.78 -19.56 -15.89
CA ASP A 114 9.35 -19.74 -15.74
C ASP A 114 8.83 -19.23 -14.42
N GLY A 115 7.54 -18.90 -14.44
CA GLY A 115 6.81 -18.58 -13.23
C GLY A 115 6.90 -19.70 -12.19
N PHE A 116 6.69 -19.33 -10.93
CA PHE A 116 6.80 -20.22 -9.79
C PHE A 116 6.03 -21.54 -9.92
N ILE A 117 6.71 -22.66 -9.59
CA ILE A 117 6.24 -24.06 -9.69
C ILE A 117 6.03 -24.48 -11.15
N ASP A 118 7.14 -24.73 -11.85
CA ASP A 118 7.20 -25.24 -13.22
C ASP A 118 6.24 -24.46 -14.16
N GLY A 119 6.30 -23.13 -14.13
CA GLY A 119 5.50 -22.24 -14.99
C GLY A 119 4.01 -22.12 -14.64
N ALA A 120 3.52 -22.83 -13.61
CA ALA A 120 2.13 -22.77 -13.21
C ALA A 120 1.73 -21.40 -12.66
N TYR A 121 0.50 -20.97 -12.93
CA TYR A 121 -0.07 -19.77 -12.30
C TYR A 121 -0.45 -20.05 -10.83
N THR A 122 0.56 -20.05 -9.96
CA THR A 122 0.41 -20.22 -8.52
C THR A 122 -0.06 -18.90 -7.89
N ASN A 123 -1.39 -18.71 -7.78
CA ASN A 123 -1.97 -17.49 -7.21
C ASN A 123 -2.25 -17.57 -5.70
N THR A 124 -2.20 -18.76 -5.10
CA THR A 124 -2.27 -18.93 -3.65
C THR A 124 -0.85 -19.02 -3.10
N PRO A 125 -0.45 -18.18 -2.12
CA PRO A 125 0.89 -18.24 -1.54
C PRO A 125 1.27 -19.64 -1.07
N ALA A 126 2.44 -20.11 -1.49
CA ALA A 126 2.97 -21.43 -1.16
C ALA A 126 4.48 -21.37 -0.89
N ALA A 127 4.99 -22.32 -0.11
CA ALA A 127 6.42 -22.39 0.18
C ALA A 127 7.24 -22.64 -1.10
N TRP A 128 8.42 -22.03 -1.18
CA TRP A 128 9.29 -22.13 -2.36
C TRP A 128 9.60 -23.59 -2.74
N GLN A 129 9.31 -23.95 -3.99
CA GLN A 129 9.69 -25.22 -4.59
C GLN A 129 10.82 -24.98 -5.60
N ALA A 130 11.95 -25.66 -5.37
CA ALA A 130 13.09 -25.57 -6.28
C ALA A 130 12.80 -26.31 -7.61
N PRO A 131 13.36 -25.85 -8.74
CA PRO A 131 13.21 -26.53 -10.03
C PRO A 131 13.72 -27.98 -10.02
N GLY A 132 13.02 -28.88 -10.75
CA GLY A 132 13.23 -30.32 -10.73
C GLY A 132 14.33 -30.88 -11.66
N ASN A 133 14.88 -30.06 -12.57
CA ASN A 133 15.90 -30.44 -13.56
C ASN A 133 15.51 -31.62 -14.48
N ASN A 134 14.37 -31.52 -15.17
CA ASN A 134 13.93 -32.52 -16.14
C ASN A 134 14.26 -32.10 -17.58
N ILE A 135 15.14 -32.83 -18.25
CA ILE A 135 15.56 -32.51 -19.64
C ILE A 135 14.45 -32.62 -20.69
N SER A 136 13.36 -33.30 -20.39
CA SER A 136 12.22 -33.40 -21.30
C SER A 136 11.15 -32.32 -21.04
N ASP A 137 11.38 -31.45 -20.06
CA ASP A 137 10.39 -30.49 -19.57
C ASP A 137 11.06 -29.16 -19.22
N GLU A 138 10.84 -28.16 -20.07
CA GLU A 138 11.57 -26.90 -20.06
C GLU A 138 11.20 -26.01 -18.84
N ASP A 139 9.95 -26.13 -18.38
CA ASP A 139 9.42 -25.38 -17.24
C ASP A 139 10.16 -25.71 -15.92
N THR A 140 10.87 -26.85 -15.88
CA THR A 140 11.53 -27.36 -14.67
C THR A 140 12.96 -26.86 -14.46
N TRP A 141 13.44 -25.91 -15.28
CA TRP A 141 14.83 -25.46 -15.29
C TRP A 141 15.08 -24.15 -14.53
N GLY A 142 14.03 -23.38 -14.24
CA GLY A 142 14.16 -22.14 -13.50
C GLY A 142 12.81 -21.63 -13.02
N HIS A 143 12.75 -21.17 -11.77
CA HIS A 143 11.55 -20.55 -11.21
C HIS A 143 11.88 -19.12 -10.79
N TRP A 144 10.89 -18.25 -10.91
CA TRP A 144 10.88 -16.97 -10.20
C TRP A 144 9.47 -16.66 -9.72
N GLY A 145 9.38 -15.87 -8.65
CA GLY A 145 8.12 -15.57 -8.00
C GLY A 145 8.18 -14.27 -7.23
N LEU A 146 7.03 -13.94 -6.65
CA LEU A 146 6.80 -12.73 -5.89
C LEU A 146 6.45 -13.10 -4.46
N THR A 147 6.85 -12.25 -3.53
CA THR A 147 6.48 -12.31 -2.12
C THR A 147 6.17 -10.91 -1.63
N SER A 148 5.36 -10.79 -0.59
CA SER A 148 5.12 -9.53 0.13
C SER A 148 5.35 -9.72 1.62
N GLU A 149 5.70 -8.64 2.31
CA GLU A 149 5.78 -8.56 3.78
C GLU A 149 4.63 -7.75 4.39
N ASP A 150 3.62 -7.40 3.57
CA ASP A 150 2.44 -6.67 4.02
C ASP A 150 1.49 -7.57 4.83
N SER A 151 1.35 -7.25 6.12
CA SER A 151 0.45 -7.95 7.03
C SER A 151 -1.03 -7.61 6.86
N ASP A 152 -1.35 -6.47 6.23
CA ASP A 152 -2.73 -6.05 6.01
C ASP A 152 -3.35 -6.75 4.79
N LEU A 153 -2.51 -7.15 3.83
CA LEU A 153 -2.93 -7.90 2.64
C LEU A 153 -3.58 -9.24 3.00
N ASN A 154 -4.91 -9.30 2.86
CA ASN A 154 -5.72 -10.50 3.10
C ASN A 154 -5.45 -11.17 4.47
N THR A 155 -5.14 -10.37 5.51
CA THR A 155 -4.71 -10.85 6.84
C THR A 155 -3.42 -11.68 6.75
N ASP A 156 -2.36 -11.08 6.21
CA ASP A 156 -1.02 -11.67 6.07
C ASP A 156 -1.00 -12.94 5.18
N GLU A 157 -1.51 -12.84 3.95
CA GLU A 157 -1.60 -14.02 3.05
C GLU A 157 -0.24 -14.62 2.68
N PHE A 158 0.81 -13.80 2.65
CA PHE A 158 2.17 -14.23 2.34
C PHE A 158 2.92 -14.78 3.57
N GLY A 159 2.37 -14.60 4.78
CA GLY A 159 2.85 -15.22 6.01
C GLY A 159 4.35 -15.08 6.22
N SER A 160 5.09 -16.18 6.10
CA SER A 160 6.55 -16.18 6.09
C SER A 160 7.05 -17.12 5.02
N ASP A 161 7.92 -16.63 4.14
CA ASP A 161 8.57 -17.39 3.07
C ASP A 161 7.58 -18.11 2.15
N LEU A 162 6.43 -17.46 1.88
CA LEU A 162 5.47 -17.91 0.88
C LEU A 162 5.56 -17.05 -0.37
N TRP A 163 5.29 -17.69 -1.50
CA TRP A 163 5.56 -17.15 -2.83
C TRP A 163 4.40 -17.44 -3.77
N VAL A 164 4.27 -16.59 -4.76
CA VAL A 164 3.31 -16.73 -5.85
C VAL A 164 4.01 -16.54 -7.18
N ALA A 165 3.40 -17.06 -8.24
CA ALA A 165 3.91 -16.83 -9.58
C ALA A 165 3.71 -15.36 -9.98
N ALA A 166 4.74 -14.77 -10.59
CA ALA A 166 4.54 -13.54 -11.33
C ALA A 166 3.59 -13.79 -12.51
N SER A 167 2.73 -12.83 -12.83
CA SER A 167 1.68 -13.02 -13.82
C SER A 167 1.48 -11.80 -14.69
N THR A 168 1.01 -12.05 -15.91
CA THR A 168 0.51 -11.01 -16.83
C THR A 168 -0.89 -10.51 -16.45
N THR A 169 -1.45 -11.03 -15.36
CA THR A 169 -2.67 -10.53 -14.73
C THR A 169 -2.27 -9.82 -13.43
N PRO A 170 -2.81 -8.62 -13.14
CA PRO A 170 -2.53 -7.90 -11.90
C PRO A 170 -2.68 -8.78 -10.66
N ARG A 171 -1.62 -8.81 -9.85
CA ARG A 171 -1.58 -9.48 -8.56
C ARG A 171 -1.43 -8.46 -7.44
N GLU A 172 -2.37 -8.46 -6.51
CA GLU A 172 -2.28 -7.68 -5.29
C GLU A 172 -1.08 -8.10 -4.43
N ILE A 173 -0.33 -7.11 -3.95
CA ILE A 173 0.88 -7.31 -3.13
C ILE A 173 1.00 -6.34 -1.95
N PHE A 174 0.21 -5.26 -1.91
CA PHE A 174 0.25 -4.28 -0.82
C PHE A 174 -1.08 -3.54 -0.74
N SER A 175 -1.69 -3.49 0.44
CA SER A 175 -3.03 -2.94 0.64
C SER A 175 -3.19 -2.37 2.05
N HIS A 176 -4.14 -1.45 2.21
CA HIS A 176 -4.59 -1.01 3.53
C HIS A 176 -6.05 -0.56 3.43
N ASP A 177 -6.85 -0.75 4.48
CA ASP A 177 -8.31 -0.50 4.47
C ASP A 177 -8.70 0.88 5.02
N GLY A 178 -7.74 1.79 5.14
CA GLY A 178 -7.97 3.16 5.62
C GLY A 178 -6.86 4.15 5.25
N PRO A 179 -6.89 5.36 5.84
CA PRO A 179 -5.83 6.34 5.66
C PRO A 179 -4.47 5.78 6.07
N SER A 180 -3.41 6.15 5.33
CA SER A 180 -2.04 5.73 5.59
C SER A 180 -1.08 6.93 5.56
N ASP A 181 -0.06 6.89 6.41
CA ASP A 181 0.97 7.91 6.54
C ASP A 181 2.28 7.57 5.79
N GLY A 182 2.27 6.51 4.98
CA GLY A 182 3.45 6.04 4.26
C GLY A 182 4.39 5.16 5.06
N THR A 183 4.04 4.80 6.30
CA THR A 183 4.84 3.86 7.13
C THR A 183 4.19 2.51 7.33
N THR A 184 2.92 2.39 6.92
CA THR A 184 2.17 1.14 6.83
C THR A 184 2.73 0.28 5.70
#